data_AF-A0A379LIG4-F1
#
_entry.id   AF-A0A379LIG4-F1
#
_cell.length_a   1.000
_cell.length_b   1.000
_cell.length_c   1.000
_cell.angle_alpha   90.00
_cell.angle_beta   90.00
_cell.angle_gamma   90.00
#
_symmetry.space_group_name_H-M   'P 1'
#
loop_
_entity.id
_entity.type
_entity.pdbx_description
1 polymer ?
#
loop_
_entity_poly.entity_id
_entity_poly.type
_entity_poly.pdbx_seq_one_letter_code
_entity_poly.pdbx_strand_id
1 'polypeptide(L)'
;MPTSLNPSSQASTNATQTAVDLPVHVLAGVGSKIEGQLEQLGIQRLFDLLLHLPRDYEDRSRLVNINDLQDGQSALIEGEVTYVDNKRSGMTVGRRCDRRSATAFF
;
A
#
# COMPACT_ATOMS: atom_id res chain seq x y z
N MET A 1 30.46 40.24 -44.50
CA MET A 1 29.61 39.03 -44.46
C MET A 1 29.81 38.34 -43.12
N PRO A 2 28.85 38.37 -42.17
CA PRO A 2 28.94 37.54 -40.97
C PRO A 2 28.22 36.21 -41.23
N THR A 3 28.95 35.14 -41.53
CA THR A 3 28.37 33.79 -41.49
C THR A 3 28.52 33.30 -40.05
N SER A 4 27.47 33.50 -39.26
CA SER A 4 27.31 32.86 -37.96
C SER A 4 27.14 31.35 -38.19
N LEU A 5 28.19 30.58 -37.91
CA LEU A 5 28.12 29.13 -37.72
C LEU A 5 27.45 28.89 -36.38
N ASN A 6 26.13 28.68 -36.42
CA ASN A 6 25.37 28.17 -35.30
C ASN A 6 25.85 26.73 -35.01
N PRO A 7 26.34 26.40 -33.80
CA PRO A 7 26.48 25.01 -33.38
C PRO A 7 25.08 24.51 -32.99
N SER A 8 24.24 24.23 -34.00
CA SER A 8 22.99 23.50 -33.85
C SER A 8 23.28 22.02 -33.57
N SER A 9 23.87 21.74 -32.42
CA SER A 9 24.13 20.40 -31.91
C SER A 9 23.98 20.39 -30.39
N GLN A 10 22.78 20.77 -29.94
CA GLN A 10 22.19 20.24 -28.70
C GLN A 10 20.80 19.73 -29.05
N ALA A 11 20.78 18.73 -29.95
CA ALA A 11 19.59 17.95 -30.24
C ALA A 11 19.28 17.08 -29.01
N SER A 12 18.37 17.56 -28.16
CA SER A 12 17.29 16.81 -27.52
C SER A 12 17.44 15.28 -27.44
N THR A 13 18.25 14.75 -26.52
CA THR A 13 18.36 13.28 -26.30
C THR A 13 18.21 12.80 -24.86
N ASN A 14 17.79 13.63 -23.89
CA ASN A 14 17.66 13.19 -22.49
C ASN A 14 16.24 13.36 -21.90
N ALA A 15 15.18 13.34 -22.71
CA ALA A 15 13.82 13.59 -22.20
C ALA A 15 13.11 12.35 -21.62
N THR A 16 13.65 11.15 -21.82
CA THR A 16 12.99 9.89 -21.40
C THR A 16 13.80 9.10 -20.37
N GLN A 17 14.98 9.60 -19.99
CA GLN A 17 15.76 8.96 -18.94
C GLN A 17 15.37 9.57 -17.60
N THR A 18 15.14 8.69 -16.62
CA THR A 18 15.44 8.92 -15.19
C THR A 18 14.27 9.26 -14.25
N ALA A 19 12.98 9.22 -14.65
CA ALA A 19 11.89 9.43 -13.68
C ALA A 19 11.92 8.43 -12.48
N VAL A 20 12.44 7.22 -12.73
CA VAL A 20 12.58 6.13 -11.76
C VAL A 20 13.76 6.29 -10.80
N ASP A 21 14.73 7.16 -11.11
CA ASP A 21 15.95 7.32 -10.31
C ASP A 21 15.87 8.53 -9.36
N LEU A 22 14.72 9.23 -9.35
CA LEU A 22 14.50 10.33 -8.42
C LEU A 22 14.47 9.83 -6.96
N PRO A 23 14.85 10.69 -6.00
CA PRO A 23 14.73 10.40 -4.59
C PRO A 23 13.25 10.35 -4.16
N VAL A 24 12.93 9.47 -3.22
CA VAL A 24 11.56 9.23 -2.73
C VAL A 24 10.87 10.46 -2.12
N HIS A 25 11.62 11.47 -1.66
CA HIS A 25 11.06 12.70 -1.08
C HIS A 25 10.23 13.54 -2.09
N VAL A 26 10.42 13.32 -3.39
CA VAL A 26 9.71 14.06 -4.45
C VAL A 26 8.25 13.59 -4.59
N LEU A 27 7.93 12.40 -4.07
CA LEU A 27 6.57 11.86 -4.09
C LEU A 27 5.65 12.62 -3.12
N ALA A 28 4.51 13.06 -3.64
CA ALA A 28 3.46 13.67 -2.82
C ALA A 28 2.99 12.68 -1.74
N GLY A 29 3.14 13.06 -0.47
CA GLY A 29 2.78 12.23 0.69
C GLY A 29 3.97 11.62 1.44
N VAL A 30 5.19 11.71 0.91
CA VAL A 30 6.43 11.35 1.63
C VAL A 30 6.95 12.59 2.37
N GLY A 31 6.66 12.69 3.66
CA GLY A 31 7.26 13.69 4.55
C GLY A 31 8.51 13.16 5.25
N SER A 32 9.23 14.02 6.00
CA SER A 32 10.49 13.68 6.69
C SER A 32 10.41 12.47 7.61
N LYS A 33 9.23 12.21 8.21
CA LYS A 33 9.00 11.04 9.06
C LYS A 33 8.96 9.74 8.25
N ILE A 34 8.31 9.77 7.09
CA ILE A 34 8.18 8.62 6.19
C ILE A 34 9.52 8.38 5.48
N GLU A 35 10.20 9.45 5.07
CA GLU A 35 11.56 9.39 4.52
C GLU A 35 12.53 8.65 5.44
N GLY A 36 12.60 9.00 6.73
CA GLY A 36 13.45 8.28 7.69
C GLY A 36 13.05 6.82 7.89
N GLN A 37 11.77 6.47 7.74
CA GLN A 37 11.32 5.06 7.77
C GLN A 37 11.71 4.31 6.49
N LEU A 38 11.68 4.97 5.33
CA LEU A 38 12.11 4.40 4.05
C LEU A 38 13.63 4.22 4.01
N GLU A 39 14.40 5.14 4.58
CA GLU A 39 15.86 4.99 4.73
C GLU A 39 16.23 3.78 5.57
N GLN A 40 15.49 3.53 6.67
CA GLN A 40 15.68 2.32 7.50
C GLN A 40 15.36 1.03 6.74
N LEU A 41 14.44 1.08 5.78
CA LEU A 41 14.10 -0.03 4.88
C LEU A 41 15.07 -0.15 3.68
N GLY A 42 16.02 0.77 3.54
CA GLY A 42 16.99 0.81 2.43
C GLY A 42 16.41 1.36 1.12
N ILE A 43 15.27 2.04 1.15
CA ILE A 43 14.56 2.57 -0.01
C ILE A 43 14.93 4.04 -0.18
N GLN A 44 15.78 4.36 -1.16
CA GLN A 44 16.22 5.74 -1.41
C GLN A 44 15.68 6.29 -2.73
N ARG A 45 15.44 5.41 -3.70
CA ARG A 45 15.01 5.78 -5.06
C ARG A 45 13.57 5.33 -5.31
N LEU A 46 12.90 5.99 -6.25
CA LEU A 46 11.56 5.59 -6.69
C LEU A 46 11.53 4.14 -7.18
N PHE A 47 12.59 3.69 -7.85
CA PHE A 47 12.73 2.30 -8.30
C PHE A 47 12.70 1.28 -7.14
N ASP A 48 13.37 1.58 -6.03
CA ASP A 48 13.40 0.69 -4.86
C ASP A 48 12.00 0.54 -4.25
N LEU A 49 11.21 1.62 -4.27
CA LEU A 49 9.83 1.61 -3.79
C LEU A 49 8.91 0.79 -4.70
N LEU A 50 9.10 0.89 -6.02
CA LEU A 50 8.36 0.08 -6.99
C LEU A 50 8.65 -1.41 -6.87
N LEU A 51 9.86 -1.77 -6.44
CA LEU A 51 10.29 -3.16 -6.23
C LEU A 51 10.19 -3.62 -4.76
N HIS A 52 9.65 -2.81 -3.87
CA HIS A 52 9.37 -3.22 -2.50
C HIS A 52 8.07 -4.02 -2.44
N LEU A 53 8.15 -5.28 -2.86
CA LEU A 53 7.00 -6.18 -2.84
C LEU A 53 6.61 -6.50 -1.39
N PRO A 54 5.31 -6.43 -1.05
CA PRO A 54 4.78 -6.94 0.20
C PRO A 54 5.22 -8.39 0.43
N ARG A 55 5.67 -8.68 1.65
CA ARG A 55 6.08 -10.03 2.07
C ARG A 55 4.94 -11.04 1.94
N ASP A 56 3.74 -10.62 2.31
CA ASP A 56 2.54 -11.44 2.29
C ASP A 56 1.41 -10.62 1.65
N TYR A 57 0.98 -11.03 0.45
CA TYR A 57 -0.25 -10.50 -0.15
C TYR A 57 -1.43 -11.30 0.38
N GLU A 58 -2.25 -10.66 1.22
CA GLU A 58 -3.49 -11.24 1.73
C GLU A 58 -4.62 -10.98 0.72
N ASP A 59 -5.10 -12.03 0.05
CA ASP A 59 -6.22 -11.94 -0.87
C ASP A 59 -7.54 -11.84 -0.10
N ARG A 60 -8.10 -10.63 -0.06
CA ARG A 60 -9.37 -10.31 0.62
C ARG A 60 -10.58 -10.34 -0.31
N SER A 61 -10.49 -11.02 -1.46
CA SER A 61 -11.61 -11.08 -2.42
C SER A 61 -12.78 -11.96 -1.98
N ARG A 62 -12.57 -12.88 -1.03
CA ARG A 62 -13.55 -13.90 -0.66
C ARG A 62 -14.06 -13.70 0.75
N LEU A 63 -15.37 -13.49 0.86
CA LEU A 63 -16.09 -13.54 2.13
C LEU A 63 -16.25 -15.00 2.56
N VAL A 64 -15.87 -15.29 3.80
CA VAL A 64 -16.03 -16.59 4.44
C VAL A 64 -17.04 -16.43 5.57
N ASN A 65 -18.01 -17.35 5.64
CA ASN A 65 -18.94 -17.39 6.74
C ASN A 65 -18.22 -17.76 8.03
N ILE A 66 -18.58 -17.13 9.14
CA ILE A 66 -17.90 -17.38 10.42
C ILE A 66 -17.95 -18.85 10.87
N ASN A 67 -18.97 -19.60 10.46
CA ASN A 67 -19.13 -21.01 10.79
C ASN A 67 -18.12 -21.93 10.07
N ASP A 68 -17.54 -21.46 8.97
CA ASP A 68 -16.63 -22.24 8.13
C ASP A 68 -15.15 -21.91 8.41
N LEU A 69 -14.86 -21.03 9.36
CA LEU A 69 -13.49 -20.72 9.76
C LEU A 69 -12.87 -21.87 10.57
N GLN A 70 -11.61 -22.17 10.26
CA GLN A 70 -10.75 -23.00 11.10
C GLN A 70 -9.77 -22.16 11.91
N ASP A 71 -9.41 -22.68 13.08
CA ASP A 71 -8.43 -22.06 13.96
C ASP A 71 -7.10 -21.86 13.22
N GLY A 72 -6.59 -20.62 13.23
CA GLY A 72 -5.35 -20.24 12.57
C GLY A 72 -5.50 -19.78 11.10
N GLN A 73 -6.72 -19.74 10.56
CA GLN A 73 -6.98 -19.20 9.22
C GLN A 73 -7.31 -17.71 9.26
N SER A 74 -6.60 -16.90 8.46
CA SER A 74 -7.04 -15.54 8.13
C SER A 74 -8.17 -15.60 7.10
N ALA A 75 -9.32 -15.01 7.43
CA ALA A 75 -10.45 -14.92 6.51
C ALA A 75 -11.19 -13.59 6.64
N LEU A 76 -11.79 -13.13 5.54
CA LEU A 76 -12.64 -11.94 5.53
C LEU A 76 -14.07 -12.33 5.92
N ILE A 77 -14.63 -11.67 6.93
CA ILE A 77 -15.96 -11.96 7.47
C ILE A 77 -16.76 -10.66 7.60
N GLU A 78 -18.01 -10.69 7.15
CA GLU A 78 -18.99 -9.62 7.37
C GLU A 78 -19.85 -9.93 8.62
N GLY A 79 -20.22 -8.91 9.38
CA GLY A 79 -21.21 -9.05 10.45
C GLY A 79 -21.28 -7.85 11.39
N GLU A 80 -22.37 -7.76 12.14
CA GLU A 80 -22.66 -6.64 13.03
C GLU A 80 -21.93 -6.75 14.38
N VAL A 81 -21.37 -5.63 14.84
CA VAL A 81 -20.75 -5.54 16.17
C VAL A 81 -21.82 -5.26 17.22
N THR A 82 -22.14 -6.26 18.04
CA THR A 82 -23.19 -6.15 19.07
C THR A 82 -22.66 -5.61 20.39
N TYR A 83 -21.40 -5.89 20.73
CA TYR A 83 -20.82 -5.51 22.02
C TYR A 83 -19.31 -5.29 21.92
N VAL A 84 -18.83 -4.24 22.58
CA VAL A 84 -17.40 -3.89 22.67
C VAL A 84 -17.05 -3.72 24.15
N ASP A 85 -16.12 -4.55 24.64
CA ASP A 85 -15.53 -4.41 25.98
C ASP A 85 -14.10 -3.86 25.84
N ASN A 86 -13.86 -2.69 26.44
CA ASN A 86 -12.56 -2.03 26.44
C ASN A 86 -11.90 -2.23 27.80
N LYS A 87 -11.12 -3.30 27.95
CA LYS A 87 -10.20 -3.48 29.08
C LYS A 87 -8.81 -2.99 28.69
N ARG A 88 -8.05 -2.46 29.67
CA ARG A 88 -6.69 -1.90 29.47
C ARG A 88 -5.66 -2.86 28.85
N SER A 89 -6.00 -4.13 28.63
CA SER A 89 -5.10 -5.17 28.11
C SER A 89 -5.47 -5.70 26.70
N GLY A 90 -6.58 -5.25 26.11
CA GLY A 90 -6.99 -5.71 24.77
C GLY A 90 -8.47 -5.45 24.48
N MET A 91 -8.79 -5.25 23.20
CA MET A 91 -10.15 -5.05 22.70
C MET A 91 -10.80 -6.41 22.46
N THR A 92 -11.88 -6.72 23.18
CA THR A 92 -12.70 -7.92 22.92
C THR A 92 -14.02 -7.49 22.28
N VAL A 93 -14.28 -7.99 21.07
CA VAL A 93 -15.50 -7.69 20.32
C VAL A 93 -16.40 -8.92 20.35
N GLY A 94 -17.56 -8.82 21.02
CA GLY A 94 -18.57 -9.86 21.04
C GLY A 94 -19.56 -9.64 19.90
N ARG A 95 -19.74 -10.64 19.02
CA ARG A 95 -20.74 -10.58 17.93
C ARG A 95 -21.87 -11.57 18.15
N ARG A 96 -23.08 -11.18 17.76
CA ARG A 96 -24.25 -12.05 17.69
C ARG A 96 -24.40 -12.54 16.24
N CYS A 97 -24.04 -13.79 15.98
CA CYS A 97 -24.29 -14.42 14.68
C CYS A 97 -25.75 -14.86 14.61
N ASP A 98 -26.61 -14.13 13.89
CA ASP A 98 -27.97 -14.60 13.60
C ASP A 98 -27.91 -15.64 12.47
N ARG A 99 -28.62 -16.76 12.64
CA ARG A 99 -28.60 -17.95 11.77
C ARG A 99 -29.29 -17.71 10.42
N ARG A 100 -29.84 -16.51 10.18
CA ARG A 100 -30.80 -16.23 9.11
C ARG A 100 -30.35 -15.29 7.99
N SER A 101 -29.21 -14.62 8.10
CA SER A 101 -28.78 -13.70 7.04
C SER A 101 -27.30 -13.82 6.75
N ALA A 102 -26.96 -14.88 6.01
CA ALA A 102 -25.83 -14.84 5.10
C ALA A 102 -26.26 -13.98 3.89
N THR A 103 -26.20 -12.66 4.03
CA THR A 103 -26.31 -11.75 2.90
C THR A 103 -24.96 -11.10 2.73
N ALA A 104 -24.15 -11.69 1.86
CA ALA A 104 -22.97 -11.04 1.30
C ALA A 104 -23.45 -10.04 0.24
N PHE A 105 -23.20 -8.74 0.43
CA PHE A 105 -23.18 -7.77 -0.66
C PHE A 105 -22.21 -6.62 -0.34
N PHE A 106 -21.32 -6.40 -1.30
CA PHE A 106 -20.31 -5.35 -1.49
C PHE A 106 -20.42 -4.04 -0.69
#